data_AF-V5E738-F1
#
_entry.id   AF-V5E738-F1
#
_cell.length_a   1.000
_cell.length_b   1.000
_cell.length_c   1.000
_cell.angle_alpha   90.00
_cell.angle_beta   90.00
_cell.angle_gamma   90.00
#
_symmetry.space_group_name_H-M   'P 1'
#
loop_
_entity.id
_entity.type
_entity.pdbx_description
1 polymer ?
#
loop_
_entity_poly.entity_id
_entity_poly.type
_entity_poly.pdbx_seq_one_letter_code
_entity_poly.pdbx_strand_id
1 'polypeptide(L)'
;MQIIVDGSSSDLQSWPKGPWMAQAAHAAIAAIQISSSSPASQEYVSESNLASMHKVVLQTPKEGKAKMSLQDLSEKLSEARKVYEEGGEQGEEFPKHHLWVEQPEGLATCLALAPNRKPAALKKILRPCTLLKD
;
A
#
# COMPACT_ATOMS: atom_id res chain seq x y z
N MET A 1 -8.13 2.31 2.12
CA MET A 1 -6.88 1.94 1.40
C MET A 1 -5.67 2.53 2.13
N GLN A 2 -4.49 1.92 2.01
CA GLN A 2 -3.23 2.46 2.54
C GLN A 2 -2.30 2.81 1.38
N ILE A 3 -1.67 3.98 1.47
CA ILE A 3 -0.58 4.45 0.60
C ILE A 3 0.66 4.49 1.48
N ILE A 4 1.75 3.86 1.06
CA ILE A 4 2.96 3.70 1.86
C ILE A 4 4.16 4.22 1.07
N VAL A 5 4.92 5.10 1.68
CA VAL A 5 6.17 5.66 1.11
C VAL A 5 7.38 5.14 1.88
N ASP A 6 8.56 5.23 1.28
CA ASP A 6 9.80 4.87 1.97
C ASP A 6 10.16 5.95 2.99
N GLY A 7 10.09 5.62 4.28
CA GLY A 7 10.47 6.55 5.34
C GLY A 7 11.97 6.82 5.38
N SER A 8 12.81 5.92 4.88
CA SER A 8 14.27 5.98 5.01
C SER A 8 15.00 6.66 3.86
N SER A 9 14.33 6.89 2.72
CA SER A 9 14.95 7.45 1.52
C SER A 9 15.15 8.96 1.63
N SER A 10 16.42 9.40 1.69
CA SER A 10 16.79 10.82 1.70
C SER A 10 16.44 11.53 0.39
N ASP A 11 16.66 10.85 -0.73
CA ASP A 11 16.45 11.42 -2.07
C ASP A 11 14.96 11.70 -2.29
N LEU A 12 14.10 10.77 -1.88
CA LEU A 12 12.65 10.93 -1.97
C LEU A 12 12.11 11.97 -0.97
N GLN A 13 12.76 12.15 0.18
CA GLN A 13 12.38 13.21 1.14
C GLN A 13 12.66 14.61 0.60
N SER A 14 13.58 14.76 -0.36
CA SER A 14 13.85 16.06 -0.99
C SER A 14 12.81 16.46 -2.04
N TRP A 15 11.93 15.54 -2.45
CA TRP A 15 10.96 15.80 -3.51
C TRP A 15 9.90 16.83 -3.07
N PRO A 16 9.53 17.77 -3.95
CA PRO A 16 8.36 18.61 -3.75
C PRO A 16 7.08 17.77 -3.61
N LYS A 17 6.02 18.37 -3.06
CA LYS A 17 4.72 17.69 -2.87
C LYS A 17 4.09 17.21 -4.19
N GLY A 18 4.28 17.95 -5.29
CA GLY A 18 3.68 17.64 -6.59
C GLY A 18 4.02 16.23 -7.11
N PRO A 19 5.31 15.88 -7.25
CA PRO A 19 5.73 14.52 -7.58
C PRO A 19 5.10 13.46 -6.68
N TRP A 20 5.14 13.63 -5.35
CA TRP A 20 4.53 12.69 -4.41
C TRP A 20 3.03 12.45 -4.64
N MET A 21 2.28 13.49 -5.00
CA MET A 21 0.87 13.35 -5.36
C MET A 21 0.68 12.46 -6.59
N ALA A 22 1.52 12.62 -7.62
CA ALA A 22 1.47 11.79 -8.82
C ALA A 22 1.82 10.32 -8.52
N GLN A 23 2.91 10.09 -7.76
CA GLN A 23 3.33 8.74 -7.37
C GLN A 23 2.25 8.00 -6.58
N ALA A 24 1.64 8.68 -5.59
CA ALA A 24 0.54 8.14 -4.81
C ALA A 24 -0.70 7.85 -5.67
N ALA A 25 -1.03 8.72 -6.63
CA ALA A 25 -2.14 8.52 -7.56
C ALA A 25 -1.91 7.30 -8.46
N HIS A 26 -0.72 7.17 -9.05
CA HIS A 26 -0.35 6.01 -9.87
C HIS A 26 -0.47 4.70 -9.10
N ALA A 27 0.15 4.63 -7.91
CA ALA A 27 0.08 3.45 -7.06
C ALA A 27 -1.37 3.11 -6.69
N ALA A 28 -2.17 4.11 -6.29
CA ALA A 28 -3.56 3.91 -5.88
C ALA A 28 -4.44 3.38 -7.03
N ILE A 29 -4.33 3.96 -8.23
CA ILE A 29 -5.09 3.53 -9.41
C ILE A 29 -4.70 2.09 -9.78
N ALA A 30 -3.40 1.78 -9.81
CA ALA A 30 -2.92 0.44 -10.11
C ALA A 30 -3.45 -0.58 -9.09
N ALA A 31 -3.38 -0.27 -7.78
CA ALA A 31 -3.90 -1.15 -6.73
C ALA A 31 -5.42 -1.39 -6.85
N ILE A 32 -6.20 -0.38 -7.22
CA ILE A 32 -7.64 -0.53 -7.50
C ILE A 32 -7.84 -1.42 -8.73
N GLN A 33 -7.11 -1.17 -9.82
CA GLN A 33 -7.31 -1.89 -11.08
C GLN A 33 -6.98 -3.38 -10.98
N ILE A 34 -5.86 -3.74 -10.35
CA ILE A 34 -5.46 -5.15 -10.16
C ILE A 34 -6.43 -5.92 -9.25
N SER A 35 -7.21 -5.19 -8.44
CA SER A 35 -8.23 -5.71 -7.53
C SER A 35 -9.65 -5.38 -7.98
N SER A 36 -9.86 -5.02 -9.25
CA SER A 36 -11.18 -4.61 -9.79
C SER A 36 -12.29 -5.64 -9.61
N SER A 37 -11.94 -6.93 -9.50
CA SER A 37 -12.87 -8.03 -9.21
C SER A 37 -13.13 -8.26 -7.72
N SER A 38 -12.39 -7.61 -6.82
CA SER A 38 -12.60 -7.73 -5.37
C SER A 38 -13.88 -6.97 -4.96
N PRO A 39 -14.76 -7.58 -4.14
CA PRO A 39 -15.92 -6.90 -3.58
C PRO A 39 -15.54 -5.61 -2.82
N ALA A 40 -14.42 -5.61 -2.10
CA ALA A 40 -13.96 -4.44 -1.36
C ALA A 40 -13.58 -3.27 -2.28
N SER A 41 -12.96 -3.57 -3.43
CA SER A 41 -12.62 -2.55 -4.43
C SER A 41 -13.85 -2.01 -5.14
N GLN A 42 -14.79 -2.88 -5.52
CA GLN A 42 -16.06 -2.49 -6.13
C GLN A 42 -16.89 -1.62 -5.18
N GLU A 43 -17.00 -2.01 -3.91
CA GLU A 43 -17.64 -1.21 -2.86
C GLU A 43 -16.95 0.16 -2.73
N TYR A 44 -15.62 0.19 -2.70
CA TYR A 44 -14.85 1.42 -2.50
C TYR A 44 -15.02 2.45 -3.62
N VAL A 45 -15.13 2.02 -4.88
CA VAL A 45 -15.33 2.92 -6.03
C VAL A 45 -16.79 3.03 -6.49
N SER A 46 -17.73 2.44 -5.74
CA SER A 46 -19.16 2.57 -6.03
C SER A 46 -19.63 4.01 -5.91
N GLU A 47 -20.67 4.38 -6.67
CA GLU A 47 -21.22 5.74 -6.69
C GLU A 47 -21.55 6.26 -5.28
N SER A 48 -22.12 5.41 -4.43
CA SER A 48 -22.45 5.74 -3.04
C SER A 48 -21.24 6.00 -2.14
N ASN A 49 -20.06 5.48 -2.49
CA ASN A 49 -18.84 5.62 -1.69
C ASN A 49 -17.81 6.59 -2.26
N LEU A 50 -18.00 7.12 -3.47
CA LEU A 50 -17.04 8.06 -4.08
C LEU A 50 -16.75 9.27 -3.18
N ALA A 51 -17.76 9.78 -2.47
CA ALA A 51 -17.62 10.92 -1.55
C ALA A 51 -17.07 10.55 -0.15
N SER A 52 -16.98 9.26 0.19
CA SER A 52 -16.56 8.77 1.51
C SER A 52 -15.28 7.91 1.45
N MET A 53 -14.64 7.84 0.28
CA MET A 53 -13.38 7.12 0.10
C MET A 53 -12.31 7.58 1.09
N HIS A 54 -11.73 6.62 1.82
CA HIS A 54 -10.67 6.91 2.78
C HIS A 54 -9.33 6.29 2.38
N LYS A 55 -8.27 7.10 2.44
CA LYS A 55 -6.88 6.68 2.28
C LYS A 55 -6.07 7.15 3.50
N VAL A 56 -5.16 6.31 3.95
CA VAL A 56 -4.18 6.65 4.99
C VAL A 56 -2.80 6.59 4.36
N VAL A 57 -1.98 7.61 4.61
CA VAL A 57 -0.58 7.64 4.19
C VAL A 57 0.29 7.18 5.34
N LEU A 58 1.08 6.14 5.07
CA LEU A 58 2.04 5.56 5.99
C LEU A 58 3.46 5.71 5.43
N GLN A 59 4.45 5.56 6.28
CA GLN A 59 5.84 5.44 5.91
C GLN A 59 6.45 4.18 6.53
N THR A 60 7.36 3.54 5.80
CA THR A 60 8.17 2.44 6.36
C THR A 60 9.03 2.95 7.52
N PRO A 61 9.36 2.09 8.50
CA PRO A 61 10.28 2.45 9.58
C PRO A 61 11.66 2.84 9.02
N LYS A 62 12.13 4.03 9.42
CA LYS A 62 13.38 4.62 8.92
C LYS A 62 14.64 3.92 9.46
N GLU A 63 14.56 3.46 10.71
CA GLU A 63 15.71 3.01 11.50
C GLU A 63 15.33 1.87 12.46
N GLY A 64 16.35 1.30 13.12
CA GLY A 64 16.21 0.25 14.11
C GLY A 64 15.98 -1.14 13.52
N LYS A 65 15.66 -2.11 14.40
CA LYS A 65 15.49 -3.53 14.03
C LYS A 65 14.35 -3.80 13.05
N ALA A 66 13.42 -2.85 12.92
CA ALA A 66 12.27 -2.97 12.04
C ALA A 66 12.44 -2.28 10.68
N LYS A 67 13.57 -1.59 10.43
CA LYS A 67 13.87 -0.89 9.18
C LYS A 67 13.54 -1.79 7.98
N MET A 68 12.81 -1.24 7.01
CA MET A 68 12.46 -1.97 5.79
C MET A 68 12.26 -1.00 4.61
N SER A 69 12.61 -1.46 3.41
CA SER A 69 12.30 -0.78 2.16
C SER A 69 10.86 -1.07 1.71
N LEU A 70 10.40 -0.38 0.66
CA LEU A 70 9.12 -0.70 0.02
C LEU A 70 9.13 -2.05 -0.70
N GLN A 71 10.29 -2.46 -1.22
CA GLN A 71 10.49 -3.77 -1.85
C GLN A 71 10.31 -4.89 -0.80
N ASP A 72 10.99 -4.78 0.35
CA ASP A 72 10.86 -5.75 1.45
C ASP A 72 9.41 -5.87 1.92
N LEU A 73 8.70 -4.74 1.98
CA LEU A 73 7.28 -4.72 2.35
C LEU A 73 6.42 -5.39 1.28
N SER A 74 6.68 -5.12 -0.01
CA SER A 74 5.98 -5.73 -1.14
C SER A 74 6.14 -7.26 -1.16
N GLU A 75 7.34 -7.77 -0.88
CA GLU A 75 7.62 -9.19 -0.78
C GLU A 75 6.84 -9.83 0.38
N LYS A 76 6.92 -9.25 1.59
CA LYS A 76 6.17 -9.72 2.77
C LYS A 76 4.66 -9.75 2.54
N LEU A 77 4.11 -8.75 1.86
CA LEU A 77 2.68 -8.71 1.50
C LEU A 77 2.34 -9.82 0.49
N SER A 78 3.21 -10.07 -0.49
CA SER A 78 3.01 -11.14 -1.48
C SER A 78 3.03 -12.53 -0.85
N GLU A 79 3.98 -12.79 0.05
CA GLU A 79 4.09 -14.04 0.80
C GLU A 79 2.87 -14.26 1.71
N ALA A 80 2.49 -13.22 2.47
CA ALA A 80 1.33 -13.30 3.35
C ALA A 80 0.04 -13.57 2.58
N ARG A 81 -0.11 -12.96 1.39
CA ARG A 81 -1.25 -13.23 0.52
C ARG A 81 -1.31 -14.69 0.07
N LYS A 82 -0.19 -15.28 -0.38
CA LYS A 82 -0.14 -16.69 -0.78
C LYS A 82 -0.58 -17.63 0.35
N VAL A 83 -0.02 -17.44 1.55
CA VAL A 83 -0.41 -18.21 2.74
C VAL A 83 -1.90 -18.06 3.05
N TYR A 84 -2.44 -16.84 2.89
CA TYR A 84 -3.85 -16.55 3.12
C TYR A 84 -4.77 -17.20 2.08
N GLU A 85 -4.35 -17.24 0.81
CA GLU A 85 -5.11 -17.92 -0.27
C GLU A 85 -5.11 -19.46 -0.10
N GLU A 86 -4.07 -20.03 0.48
CA GLU A 86 -3.93 -21.49 0.69
C GLU A 86 -4.64 -22.01 1.95
N GLY A 87 -4.78 -21.18 2.99
CA GLY A 87 -5.28 -21.60 4.32
C GLY A 87 -6.26 -20.65 4.99
N GLY A 88 -6.77 -19.65 4.28
CA GLY A 88 -7.67 -18.64 4.83
C GLY A 88 -9.07 -19.15 5.18
N GLU A 89 -9.71 -18.50 6.14
CA GLU A 89 -11.13 -18.70 6.43
C GLU A 89 -11.98 -18.27 5.23
N GLN A 90 -13.06 -19.01 4.96
CA GLN A 90 -13.99 -18.65 3.87
C GLN A 90 -14.58 -17.26 4.11
N GLY A 91 -14.35 -16.34 3.18
CA GLY A 91 -15.00 -15.03 3.14
C GLY A 91 -14.13 -13.84 3.57
N GLU A 92 -12.88 -14.04 4.01
CA GLU A 92 -11.92 -12.95 4.21
C GLU A 92 -10.88 -12.95 3.07
N GLU A 93 -10.61 -11.78 2.48
CA GLU A 93 -9.63 -11.62 1.38
C GLU A 93 -8.40 -10.87 1.91
N PHE A 94 -7.20 -11.38 1.61
CA PHE A 94 -5.97 -10.61 1.79
C PHE A 94 -5.79 -9.64 0.62
N PRO A 95 -5.67 -8.32 0.85
CA PRO A 95 -5.68 -7.36 -0.24
C PRO A 95 -4.44 -7.48 -1.12
N LYS A 96 -4.67 -7.37 -2.43
CA LYS A 96 -3.59 -7.12 -3.39
C LYS A 96 -2.92 -5.78 -3.12
N HIS A 97 -1.67 -5.64 -3.55
CA HIS A 97 -0.94 -4.37 -3.52
C HIS A 97 -0.22 -4.13 -4.85
N HIS A 98 0.17 -2.88 -5.06
CA HIS A 98 1.01 -2.48 -6.19
C HIS A 98 2.18 -1.64 -5.68
N LEU A 99 3.39 -1.99 -6.10
CA LEU A 99 4.59 -1.20 -5.88
C LEU A 99 4.87 -0.38 -7.14
N TRP A 100 4.69 0.94 -7.05
CA TRP A 100 5.04 1.85 -8.13
C TRP A 100 6.54 2.12 -8.12
N VAL A 101 7.14 1.95 -9.30
CA VAL A 101 8.57 2.17 -9.55
C VAL A 101 8.70 3.25 -10.62
N GLU A 102 9.19 4.41 -10.22
CA GLU A 102 9.39 5.55 -11.11
C GLU A 102 10.51 5.29 -12.11
N GLN A 103 10.30 5.72 -13.34
CA GLN A 103 11.26 5.63 -14.45
C GLN A 103 11.70 7.03 -14.88
N PRO A 104 12.93 7.20 -15.41
CA PRO A 104 13.90 6.15 -15.77
C PRO A 104 14.78 5.64 -14.62
N GLU A 105 14.72 6.21 -13.42
CA GLU A 105 15.67 5.93 -12.33
C GLU A 105 15.46 4.54 -11.68
N GLY A 106 14.32 3.90 -11.91
CA GLY A 106 14.01 2.58 -11.33
C GLY A 106 13.75 2.63 -9.82
N LEU A 107 13.27 3.78 -9.31
CA LEU A 107 13.10 4.00 -7.88
C LEU A 107 11.71 3.58 -7.40
N ALA A 108 11.64 2.70 -6.41
CA ALA A 108 10.39 2.40 -5.72
C ALA A 108 9.97 3.60 -4.87
N THR A 109 8.97 4.34 -5.33
CA THR A 109 8.54 5.58 -4.66
C THR A 109 7.32 5.36 -3.77
N CYS A 110 6.38 4.52 -4.18
CA CYS A 110 5.11 4.38 -3.49
C CYS A 110 4.53 2.96 -3.61
N LEU A 111 4.04 2.41 -2.51
CA LEU A 111 3.25 1.17 -2.48
C LEU A 111 1.81 1.51 -2.11
N ALA A 112 0.84 0.92 -2.80
CA ALA A 112 -0.57 1.04 -2.45
C ALA A 112 -1.21 -0.33 -2.23
N LEU A 113 -1.98 -0.45 -1.16
CA LEU A 113 -2.83 -1.61 -0.87
C LEU A 113 -4.23 -1.37 -1.41
N ALA A 114 -4.79 -2.37 -2.08
CA ALA A 114 -6.20 -2.36 -2.50
C ALA A 114 -7.13 -2.03 -1.32
N PRO A 115 -8.33 -1.46 -1.58
CA PRO A 115 -9.34 -1.27 -0.55
C PRO A 115 -9.59 -2.55 0.25
N ASN A 116 -9.64 -2.45 1.58
CA ASN A 116 -9.66 -3.61 2.46
C ASN A 116 -10.22 -3.28 3.84
N ARG A 117 -10.61 -4.32 4.60
CA ARG A 117 -11.10 -4.25 5.99
C ARG A 117 -10.02 -4.52 7.04
N LYS A 118 -8.74 -4.41 6.65
CA LYS A 118 -7.54 -4.60 7.50
C LYS A 118 -7.52 -5.98 8.20
N PRO A 119 -7.33 -7.08 7.44
CA PRO A 119 -7.22 -8.43 8.02
C PRO A 119 -6.10 -8.48 9.06
N ALA A 120 -6.20 -9.41 10.03
CA ALA A 120 -5.26 -9.50 11.15
C ALA A 120 -3.80 -9.67 10.70
N ALA A 121 -3.57 -10.49 9.66
CA ALA A 121 -2.26 -10.67 9.04
C ALA A 121 -1.68 -9.35 8.50
N LEU A 122 -2.50 -8.55 7.79
CA LEU A 122 -2.09 -7.24 7.29
C LEU A 122 -1.75 -6.28 8.43
N LYS A 123 -2.57 -6.22 9.48
CA LYS A 123 -2.31 -5.38 10.66
C LYS A 123 -0.96 -5.73 11.31
N LYS A 124 -0.60 -7.01 11.35
CA LYS A 124 0.70 -7.47 11.88
C LYS A 124 1.86 -6.97 11.02
N ILE A 125 1.74 -7.07 9.69
CA ILE A 125 2.77 -6.62 8.74
C ILE A 125 2.96 -5.09 8.80
N LEU A 126 1.87 -4.34 8.83
CA LEU A 126 1.90 -2.88 8.82
C LEU A 126 2.17 -2.25 10.20
N ARG A 127 2.19 -3.04 11.28
CA ARG A 127 2.44 -2.53 12.65
C ARG A 127 3.67 -1.62 12.77
N PRO A 128 4.81 -1.90 12.12
CA PRO A 128 5.99 -1.04 12.19
C PRO A 128 5.89 0.22 11.32
N CYS A 129 4.96 0.25 10.35
CA CYS A 129 4.73 1.42 9.52
C CYS A 129 3.98 2.47 10.33
N THR A 130 4.40 3.73 10.23
CA THR A 130 3.80 4.83 11.00
C THR A 130 3.10 5.80 10.07
N LEU A 131 2.18 6.61 10.58
CA LEU A 131 1.60 7.71 9.80
C LEU A 131 2.72 8.62 9.30
N LEU A 132 2.67 8.96 8.01
CA LEU A 132 3.50 10.03 7.49
C LEU A 132 3.00 11.33 8.12
N LYS A 133 3.88 12.00 8.87
CA LYS A 133 3.63 13.33 9.44
C LYS A 133 4.34 14.34 8.53
N ASP A 134 3.66 15.44 8.23
CA ASP A 134 4.26 16.61 7.58
C ASP A 134 5.47 17.14 8.38
#